data_AF-A0A6A7N163-F1
#
_entry.id   AF-A0A6A7N163-F1
#
_cell.length_a   1.000
_cell.length_b   1.000
_cell.length_c   1.000
_cell.angle_alpha   90.00
_cell.angle_beta   90.00
_cell.angle_gamma   90.00
#
_symmetry.space_group_name_H-M   'P 1'
#
loop_
_entity.id
_entity.type
_entity.pdbx_description
1 polymer ?
#
loop_
_entity_poly.entity_id
_entity_poly.type
_entity_poly.pdbx_seq_one_letter_code
_entity_poly.pdbx_strand_id
1 'polypeptide(L)'
;MMRYMVLAWALAAAPASAAAETVDVAAGIQLAQIDFDAYHALLLERCKVVAPDSVDALTGAMAQWKERNADALLILRQLYKVQLIQQMRARQPDATDAAIDAHVAAVHGVFNSGLKDRVAGIAVGEAKASCESGYAQSLLTQREMDFNVLLKRMTLGR
;
A
#
# COMPACT_ATOMS: atom_id res chain seq x y z
N MET A 1 15.72 11.65 -66.67
CA MET A 1 14.42 11.14 -66.17
C MET A 1 14.64 10.52 -64.80
N MET A 2 13.88 10.96 -63.79
CA MET A 2 13.46 10.22 -62.57
C MET A 2 14.56 9.61 -61.67
N ARG A 3 14.49 9.69 -60.34
CA ARG A 3 13.45 10.16 -59.42
C ARG A 3 14.11 10.23 -58.03
N TYR A 4 13.77 11.27 -57.29
CA TYR A 4 14.01 11.40 -55.86
C TYR A 4 13.49 10.19 -55.08
N MET A 5 14.26 9.70 -54.10
CA MET A 5 13.71 9.07 -52.90
C MET A 5 14.46 9.57 -51.68
N VAL A 6 13.89 10.62 -51.09
CA VAL A 6 14.14 11.03 -49.71
C VAL A 6 13.48 9.97 -48.83
N LEU A 7 14.28 9.16 -48.13
CA LEU A 7 13.77 8.27 -47.09
C LEU A 7 13.47 9.13 -45.85
N ALA A 8 12.23 9.60 -45.76
CA ALA A 8 11.72 10.25 -44.57
C ALA A 8 11.70 9.24 -43.41
N TRP A 9 12.57 9.47 -42.42
CA TRP A 9 12.42 8.85 -41.11
C TRP A 9 11.14 9.41 -40.47
N ALA A 10 10.05 8.64 -40.59
CA ALA A 10 8.90 8.83 -39.74
C ALA A 10 9.31 8.46 -38.31
N LEU A 11 9.65 9.46 -37.51
CA LEU A 11 9.53 9.41 -36.06
C LEU A 11 8.04 9.17 -35.75
N ALA A 12 7.65 7.90 -35.78
CA ALA A 12 6.46 7.46 -35.08
C ALA A 12 6.73 7.76 -33.61
N ALA A 13 6.15 8.85 -33.12
CA ALA A 13 5.88 9.04 -31.72
C ALA A 13 5.08 7.82 -31.26
N ALA A 14 5.77 6.80 -30.77
CA ALA A 14 5.14 5.77 -29.98
C ALA A 14 4.47 6.52 -28.83
N PRO A 15 3.13 6.43 -28.67
CA PRO A 15 2.52 6.99 -27.49
C PRO A 15 3.23 6.32 -26.31
N ALA A 16 3.68 7.14 -25.36
CA ALA A 16 4.04 6.65 -24.05
C ALA A 16 2.84 5.81 -23.60
N SER A 17 3.02 4.49 -23.68
CA SER A 17 2.07 3.59 -23.07
C SER A 17 2.13 4.00 -21.61
N ALA A 18 1.03 4.56 -21.12
CA ALA A 18 0.70 4.51 -19.72
C ALA A 18 0.71 3.02 -19.39
N ALA A 19 1.89 2.50 -19.06
CA ALA A 19 2.06 1.15 -18.57
C ALA A 19 1.10 1.11 -17.39
N ALA A 20 0.01 0.37 -17.57
CA ALA A 20 -0.95 0.17 -16.51
C ALA A 20 -0.16 -0.34 -15.33
N GLU A 21 0.08 0.52 -14.33
CA GLU A 21 0.80 0.16 -13.12
C GLU A 21 0.13 -1.09 -12.59
N THR A 22 0.85 -2.20 -12.71
CA THR A 22 0.32 -3.50 -12.35
C THR A 22 0.39 -3.54 -10.84
N VAL A 23 -0.77 -3.48 -10.18
CA VAL A 23 -0.84 -3.73 -8.73
C VAL A 23 -0.31 -5.13 -8.47
N ASP A 24 0.86 -5.21 -7.84
CA ASP A 24 1.40 -6.46 -7.31
C ASP A 24 0.52 -6.90 -6.15
N VAL A 25 -0.23 -7.99 -6.37
CA VAL A 25 -1.17 -8.53 -5.41
C VAL A 25 -0.45 -8.99 -4.13
N ALA A 26 0.75 -9.55 -4.24
CA ALA A 26 1.49 -10.05 -3.08
C ALA A 26 1.96 -8.90 -2.19
N ALA A 27 2.57 -7.86 -2.79
CA ALA A 27 2.96 -6.65 -2.08
C ALA A 27 1.74 -5.92 -1.50
N GLY A 28 0.66 -5.81 -2.26
CA GLY A 28 -0.58 -5.17 -1.81
C GLY A 28 -1.21 -5.89 -0.60
N ILE A 29 -1.22 -7.22 -0.57
CA ILE A 29 -1.74 -7.98 0.57
C ILE A 29 -0.91 -7.71 1.83
N GLN A 30 0.42 -7.68 1.71
CA GLN A 30 1.31 -7.36 2.83
C GLN A 30 1.06 -5.95 3.34
N LEU A 31 0.91 -4.99 2.43
CA LEU A 31 0.60 -3.60 2.76
C LEU A 31 -0.76 -3.48 3.49
N ALA A 32 -1.77 -4.25 3.08
CA ALA A 32 -3.07 -4.29 3.73
C ALA A 32 -3.01 -4.81 5.19
N GLN A 33 -1.95 -5.51 5.59
CA GLN A 33 -1.77 -6.00 6.96
C GLN A 33 -1.20 -4.93 7.91
N ILE A 34 -0.77 -3.78 7.39
CA ILE A 34 -0.32 -2.67 8.22
C ILE A 34 -1.52 -2.08 8.98
N ASP A 35 -1.31 -1.81 10.27
CA ASP A 35 -2.18 -0.99 11.09
C ASP A 35 -1.98 0.48 10.70
N PHE A 36 -2.75 0.90 9.70
CA PHE A 36 -2.73 2.27 9.21
C PHE A 36 -3.18 3.30 10.24
N ASP A 37 -4.01 2.92 11.22
CA ASP A 37 -4.41 3.86 12.27
C ASP A 37 -3.23 4.15 13.20
N ALA A 38 -2.51 3.11 13.62
CA ALA A 38 -1.28 3.27 14.40
C ALA A 38 -0.18 3.99 13.59
N TYR A 39 0.00 3.62 12.33
CA TYR A 39 1.00 4.25 11.45
C TYR A 39 0.68 5.73 11.21
N HIS A 40 -0.57 6.09 10.89
CA HIS A 40 -0.99 7.47 10.69
C HIS A 40 -0.84 8.31 11.96
N ALA A 41 -1.20 7.76 13.13
CA ALA A 41 -1.00 8.47 14.40
C ALA A 41 0.49 8.77 14.65
N LEU A 42 1.38 7.79 14.45
CA LEU A 42 2.83 7.97 14.58
C LEU A 42 3.36 9.01 13.58
N LEU A 43 2.90 8.96 12.33
CA LEU A 43 3.31 9.91 11.30
C LEU A 43 2.86 11.33 11.64
N LEU A 44 1.62 11.52 12.13
CA LEU A 44 1.12 12.82 12.55
C LEU A 44 1.92 13.39 13.72
N GLU A 45 2.25 12.59 14.74
CA GLU A 45 3.13 13.03 15.83
C GLU A 45 4.49 13.50 15.31
N ARG A 46 5.05 12.80 14.32
CA ARG A 46 6.29 13.22 13.68
C ARG A 46 6.11 14.53 12.90
N CYS A 47 5.04 14.67 12.11
CA CYS A 47 4.77 15.84 11.29
C CYS A 47 4.50 17.11 12.11
N LYS A 48 3.89 17.00 13.29
CA LYS A 48 3.73 18.12 14.24
C LYS A 48 5.05 18.78 14.61
N VAL A 49 6.15 18.02 14.61
CA VAL A 49 7.49 18.53 14.94
C VAL A 49 8.21 19.09 13.71
N VAL A 50 8.15 18.39 12.57
CA VAL A 50 9.01 18.71 11.41
C VAL A 50 8.33 19.57 10.34
N ALA A 51 7.00 19.60 10.30
CA ALA A 51 6.19 20.30 9.31
C ALA A 51 4.77 20.60 9.85
N PRO A 52 4.63 21.37 10.95
CA PRO A 52 3.35 21.57 11.64
C PRO A 52 2.23 22.11 10.73
N ASP A 53 2.58 23.00 9.80
CA ASP A 53 1.62 23.64 8.88
C ASP A 53 0.96 22.66 7.91
N SER A 54 1.52 21.45 7.75
CA SER A 54 0.98 20.41 6.86
C SER A 54 0.08 19.39 7.56
N VAL A 55 -0.02 19.44 8.90
CA VAL A 55 -0.75 18.45 9.71
C VAL A 55 -2.24 18.40 9.36
N ASP A 56 -2.89 19.56 9.18
CA ASP A 56 -4.33 19.62 8.89
C ASP A 56 -4.65 19.01 7.52
N ALA A 57 -3.89 19.39 6.49
CA ALA A 57 -4.04 18.84 5.15
C ALA A 57 -3.78 17.32 5.11
N LEU A 58 -2.73 16.88 5.81
CA LEU A 58 -2.38 15.46 5.92
C LEU A 58 -3.47 14.66 6.64
N THR A 59 -4.01 15.20 7.73
CA THR A 59 -5.12 14.58 8.48
C THR A 59 -6.36 14.44 7.59
N GLY A 60 -6.69 15.47 6.81
CA GLY A 60 -7.79 15.42 5.83
C GLY A 60 -7.59 14.33 4.78
N ALA A 61 -6.39 14.22 4.21
CA ALA A 61 -6.06 13.18 3.24
C ALA A 61 -6.15 11.77 3.84
N MET A 62 -5.65 11.57 5.07
CA MET A 62 -5.75 10.30 5.80
C MET A 62 -7.20 9.91 6.09
N ALA A 63 -8.05 10.87 6.48
CA ALA A 63 -9.47 10.63 6.74
C ALA A 63 -10.21 10.23 5.46
N GLN A 64 -10.03 10.99 4.37
CA GLN A 64 -10.61 10.67 3.06
C GLN A 64 -10.14 9.29 2.57
N TRP A 65 -8.85 9.00 2.71
CA TRP A 65 -8.32 7.70 2.34
C TRP A 65 -8.93 6.57 3.16
N LYS A 66 -9.08 6.75 4.47
CA LYS A 66 -9.67 5.76 5.39
C LYS A 66 -11.13 5.49 5.03
N GLU A 67 -11.92 6.53 4.79
CA GLU A 67 -13.32 6.39 4.37
C GLU A 67 -13.45 5.52 3.11
N ARG A 68 -12.59 5.73 2.12
CA ARG A 68 -12.60 4.93 0.89
C ARG A 68 -12.14 3.48 1.09
N ASN A 69 -11.25 3.20 2.05
CA ASN A 69 -10.52 1.93 2.11
C ASN A 69 -10.85 1.05 3.33
N ALA A 70 -11.56 1.54 4.34
CA ALA A 70 -11.79 0.82 5.60
C ALA A 70 -12.39 -0.58 5.39
N ASP A 71 -13.46 -0.67 4.60
CA ASP A 71 -14.14 -1.94 4.32
C ASP A 71 -13.24 -2.89 3.51
N ALA A 72 -12.57 -2.37 2.48
CA ALA A 72 -11.67 -3.16 1.65
C ALA A 72 -10.52 -3.75 2.49
N LEU A 73 -9.92 -2.95 3.37
CA LEU A 73 -8.88 -3.39 4.30
C LEU A 73 -9.37 -4.48 5.24
N LEU A 74 -10.58 -4.33 5.79
CA LEU A 74 -11.17 -5.35 6.66
C LEU A 74 -11.32 -6.68 5.93
N ILE A 75 -11.86 -6.64 4.71
CA ILE A 75 -12.05 -7.84 3.89
C ILE A 75 -10.71 -8.47 3.50
N LEU A 76 -9.74 -7.67 3.05
CA LEU A 76 -8.41 -8.15 2.66
C LEU A 76 -7.68 -8.85 3.82
N ARG A 77 -7.73 -8.27 5.03
CA ARG A 77 -7.16 -8.89 6.23
C ARG A 77 -7.86 -10.19 6.57
N GLN A 78 -9.18 -10.26 6.42
CA GLN A 78 -9.93 -11.49 6.66
C GLN A 78 -9.59 -12.58 5.64
N LEU A 79 -9.47 -12.23 4.35
CA LEU A 79 -9.04 -13.14 3.29
C LEU A 79 -7.64 -13.69 3.56
N TYR A 80 -6.72 -12.82 3.96
CA TYR A 80 -5.36 -13.23 4.31
C TYR A 80 -5.33 -14.14 5.54
N LYS A 81 -6.11 -13.82 6.59
CA LYS A 81 -6.28 -14.71 7.76
C LYS A 81 -6.76 -16.10 7.35
N VAL A 82 -7.78 -16.20 6.51
CA VAL A 82 -8.28 -17.50 6.01
C VAL A 82 -7.18 -18.26 5.27
N GLN A 83 -6.41 -17.57 4.43
CA GLN A 83 -5.28 -18.17 3.72
C GLN A 83 -4.21 -18.72 4.68
N LEU A 84 -3.84 -17.97 5.72
CA LEU A 84 -2.88 -18.42 6.74
C LEU A 84 -3.38 -19.66 7.49
N ILE A 85 -4.67 -19.69 7.85
CA ILE A 85 -5.30 -20.85 8.50
C ILE A 85 -5.22 -22.08 7.60
N GLN A 86 -5.57 -21.93 6.31
CA GLN A 86 -5.51 -23.02 5.34
C GLN A 86 -4.07 -23.52 5.13
N GLN A 87 -3.10 -22.61 5.03
CA GLN A 87 -1.68 -22.97 4.91
C GLN A 87 -1.17 -23.72 6.14
N MET A 88 -1.55 -23.27 7.34
CA MET A 88 -1.16 -23.93 8.58
C MET A 88 -1.74 -25.35 8.66
N ARG A 89 -3.04 -25.51 8.38
CA ARG A 89 -3.70 -26.83 8.37
C ARG A 89 -3.12 -27.77 7.31
N ALA A 90 -2.74 -27.25 6.14
CA ALA A 90 -2.10 -28.06 5.10
C ALA A 90 -0.70 -28.55 5.53
N ARG A 91 0.03 -27.76 6.32
CA ARG A 91 1.38 -28.11 6.82
C ARG A 91 1.34 -28.94 8.09
N GLN A 92 0.36 -28.70 8.96
CA GLN A 92 0.17 -29.35 10.26
C GLN A 92 -1.33 -29.67 10.43
N PRO A 93 -1.80 -30.81 9.91
CA PRO A 93 -3.22 -31.17 9.96
C PRO A 93 -3.80 -31.27 11.38
N ASP A 94 -2.96 -31.64 12.35
CA ASP A 94 -3.33 -31.79 13.76
C ASP A 94 -3.13 -30.51 14.59
N ALA A 95 -2.86 -29.37 13.95
CA ALA A 95 -2.70 -28.10 14.64
C ALA A 95 -4.00 -27.71 15.37
N THR A 96 -3.89 -27.43 16.66
CA THR A 96 -5.00 -26.93 17.48
C THR A 96 -5.40 -25.51 17.04
N ASP A 97 -6.65 -25.12 17.30
CA ASP A 97 -7.12 -23.76 16.99
C ASP A 97 -6.26 -22.69 17.69
N ALA A 98 -5.82 -22.95 18.93
CA ALA A 98 -4.90 -22.06 19.65
C ALA A 98 -3.55 -21.88 18.94
N ALA A 99 -3.00 -22.94 18.35
CA ALA A 99 -1.75 -22.87 17.58
C ALA A 99 -1.94 -22.11 16.26
N ILE A 100 -3.10 -22.27 15.61
CA ILE A 100 -3.47 -21.55 14.40
C ILE A 100 -3.63 -20.05 14.70
N ASP A 101 -4.34 -19.69 15.76
CA ASP A 101 -4.52 -18.29 16.17
C ASP A 101 -3.20 -17.63 16.55
N ALA A 102 -2.33 -18.35 17.29
CA ALA A 102 -0.98 -17.87 17.60
C ALA A 102 -0.14 -17.64 16.33
N HIS A 103 -0.26 -18.53 15.33
CA HIS A 103 0.42 -18.36 14.05
C HIS A 103 -0.07 -17.11 13.29
N VAL A 104 -1.39 -16.93 13.18
CA VAL A 104 -1.98 -15.75 12.55
C VAL A 104 -1.53 -14.47 13.26
N ALA A 105 -1.59 -14.45 14.60
CA ALA A 105 -1.14 -13.32 15.40
C ALA A 105 0.35 -13.02 15.21
N ALA A 106 1.21 -14.04 15.14
CA ALA A 106 2.64 -13.88 14.89
C ALA A 106 2.90 -13.26 13.51
N VAL A 107 2.23 -13.75 12.46
CA VAL A 107 2.37 -13.20 11.11
C VAL A 107 1.89 -11.75 11.04
N HIS A 108 0.74 -11.42 11.62
CA HIS A 108 0.28 -10.03 11.70
C HIS A 108 1.23 -9.13 12.50
N GLY A 109 1.85 -9.69 13.55
CA GLY A 109 2.86 -9.02 14.36
C GLY A 109 4.10 -8.62 13.56
N VAL A 110 4.53 -9.43 12.58
CA VAL A 110 5.70 -9.11 11.73
C VAL A 110 5.53 -7.78 11.01
N PHE A 111 4.36 -7.53 10.42
CA PHE A 111 4.09 -6.31 9.66
C PHE A 111 4.09 -5.05 10.53
N ASN A 112 3.61 -5.19 11.77
CA ASN A 112 3.35 -4.06 12.68
C ASN A 112 4.43 -3.88 13.77
N SER A 113 5.35 -4.83 13.89
CA SER A 113 6.48 -4.74 14.82
C SER A 113 7.40 -3.57 14.46
N GLY A 114 7.80 -2.80 15.48
CA GLY A 114 8.76 -1.71 15.32
C GLY A 114 8.25 -0.51 14.50
N LEU A 115 6.95 -0.35 14.26
CA LEU A 115 6.41 0.79 13.50
C LEU A 115 6.88 2.14 14.06
N LYS A 116 6.90 2.30 15.39
CA LYS A 116 7.40 3.51 16.05
C LYS A 116 8.86 3.79 15.70
N ASP A 117 9.72 2.77 15.79
CA ASP A 117 11.14 2.91 15.51
C ASP A 117 11.39 3.18 14.02
N ARG A 118 10.61 2.55 13.14
CA ARG A 118 10.66 2.81 11.69
C ARG A 118 10.29 4.26 11.38
N VAL A 119 9.19 4.78 11.93
CA VAL A 119 8.78 6.18 11.72
C VAL A 119 9.80 7.16 12.32
N ALA A 120 10.33 6.85 13.51
CA ALA A 120 11.34 7.69 14.16
C ALA A 120 12.68 7.69 13.41
N GLY A 121 13.03 6.58 12.75
CA GLY A 121 14.27 6.40 12.00
C GLY A 121 14.31 7.15 10.65
N ILE A 122 13.18 7.67 10.17
CA ILE A 122 13.13 8.47 8.93
C ILE A 122 13.90 9.77 9.15
N ALA A 123 14.83 10.06 8.24
CA ALA A 123 15.63 11.28 8.27
C ALA A 123 14.72 12.51 8.24
N VAL A 124 15.09 13.57 8.97
CA VAL A 124 14.23 14.77 9.14
C VAL A 124 13.81 15.38 7.79
N GLY A 125 14.72 15.46 6.82
CA GLY A 125 14.40 15.98 5.48
C GLY A 125 13.39 15.14 4.72
N GLU A 126 13.50 13.80 4.80
CA GLU A 126 12.56 12.86 4.19
C GLU A 126 11.20 12.90 4.90
N ALA A 127 11.20 12.93 6.23
CA ALA A 127 9.98 13.07 7.03
C ALA A 127 9.25 14.36 6.66
N LYS A 128 9.97 15.49 6.56
CA LYS A 128 9.40 16.77 6.18
C LYS A 128 8.77 16.73 4.78
N ALA A 129 9.48 16.22 3.78
CA ALA A 129 8.95 16.10 2.41
C ALA A 129 7.70 15.20 2.35
N SER A 130 7.71 14.11 3.13
CA SER A 130 6.57 13.20 3.26
C SER A 130 5.35 13.89 3.88
N CYS A 131 5.54 14.68 4.95
CA CYS A 131 4.49 15.43 5.63
C CYS A 131 3.89 16.54 4.75
N GLU A 132 4.73 17.32 4.07
CA GLU A 132 4.31 18.52 3.34
C GLU A 132 3.44 18.21 2.11
N SER A 133 3.60 17.05 1.49
CA SER A 133 2.71 16.59 0.41
C SER A 133 2.93 15.15 -0.02
N GLY A 134 4.14 14.60 0.13
CA GLY A 134 4.51 13.32 -0.47
C GLY A 134 3.58 12.16 -0.07
N TYR A 135 3.27 12.06 1.22
CA TYR A 135 2.38 11.00 1.71
C TYR A 135 0.92 11.26 1.40
N ALA A 136 0.43 12.49 1.56
CA ALA A 136 -0.95 12.86 1.23
C ALA A 136 -1.26 12.59 -0.25
N GLN A 137 -0.35 12.98 -1.14
CA GLN A 137 -0.47 12.70 -2.57
C GLN A 137 -0.47 11.19 -2.83
N SER A 138 0.46 10.44 -2.20
CA SER A 138 0.54 8.98 -2.35
C SER A 138 -0.76 8.29 -1.94
N LEU A 139 -1.33 8.64 -0.78
CA LEU A 139 -2.63 8.12 -0.34
C LEU A 139 -3.74 8.37 -1.36
N LEU A 140 -3.75 9.53 -2.01
CA LEU A 140 -4.87 9.93 -2.85
C LEU A 140 -4.72 9.47 -4.31
N THR A 141 -3.50 9.26 -4.80
CA THR A 141 -3.27 8.97 -6.22
C THR A 141 -2.54 7.67 -6.53
N GLN A 142 -1.81 7.08 -5.59
CA GLN A 142 -1.13 5.81 -5.87
C GLN A 142 -2.12 4.65 -5.88
N ARG A 143 -1.98 3.80 -6.90
CA ARG A 143 -2.89 2.68 -7.12
C ARG A 143 -2.71 1.59 -6.08
N GLU A 144 -1.49 1.38 -5.56
CA GLU A 144 -1.23 0.46 -4.45
C GLU A 144 -1.90 0.89 -3.13
N MET A 145 -2.23 2.18 -2.99
CA MET A 145 -2.95 2.73 -1.83
C MET A 145 -4.48 2.67 -2.00
N ASP A 146 -4.98 2.21 -3.15
CA ASP A 146 -6.41 1.91 -3.36
C ASP A 146 -6.67 0.41 -3.12
N PHE A 147 -7.04 0.09 -1.88
CA PHE A 147 -7.33 -1.27 -1.46
C PHE A 147 -8.60 -1.84 -2.09
N ASN A 148 -9.49 -1.01 -2.65
CA ASN A 148 -10.63 -1.51 -3.43
C ASN A 148 -10.16 -2.10 -4.75
N VAL A 149 -9.13 -1.53 -5.38
CA VAL A 149 -8.52 -2.10 -6.59
C VAL A 149 -7.88 -3.43 -6.27
N LEU A 150 -7.13 -3.52 -5.17
CA LEU A 150 -6.53 -4.78 -4.73
C LEU A 150 -7.60 -5.85 -4.45
N LEU A 151 -8.65 -5.49 -3.71
CA LEU A 151 -9.75 -6.42 -3.38
C LEU A 151 -10.45 -6.94 -4.64
N LYS A 152 -10.72 -6.06 -5.62
CA LYS A 152 -11.31 -6.47 -6.91
C LYS A 152 -10.42 -7.47 -7.63
N ARG A 153 -9.11 -7.23 -7.67
CA ARG A 153 -8.16 -8.16 -8.32
C ARG A 153 -8.13 -9.53 -7.64
N MET A 154 -8.10 -9.56 -6.31
CA MET A 154 -8.09 -10.82 -5.56
C MET A 154 -9.37 -11.64 -5.72
N THR A 155 -10.52 -10.97 -5.85
CA THR A 155 -11.82 -11.65 -5.89
C THR A 155 -12.28 -11.97 -7.32
N LEU A 156 -11.88 -11.19 -8.32
CA LEU A 156 -12.34 -11.33 -9.71
C LEU A 156 -11.23 -11.75 -10.70
N GLY A 157 -9.98 -11.85 -10.26
CA GLY A 157 -8.84 -12.32 -11.05
C GLY A 157 -8.41 -11.39 -12.19
N ARG A 158 -8.89 -10.14 -12.22
CA ARG A 158 -8.62 -9.13 -13.27
C ARG A 158 -8.43 -7.74 -12.66
#